data_AF-A0A5C8DC75-F1
#
_entry.id   AF-A0A5C8DC75-F1
#
_cell.length_a   1.000
_cell.length_b   1.000
_cell.length_c   1.000
_cell.angle_alpha   90.00
_cell.angle_beta   90.00
_cell.angle_gamma   90.00
#
_symmetry.space_group_name_H-M   'P 1'
#
loop_
_entity.id
_entity.type
_entity.pdbx_description
1 polymer ?
#
loop_
_entity_poly.entity_id
_entity_poly.type
_entity_poly.pdbx_seq_one_letter_code
_entity_poly.pdbx_strand_id
1 'polypeptide(L)'
;MKQLLAALSLILIISSCNNAPEEQPDHNIAGEWDAHLDNQGKPYLVIGRFKDNGTYDAFIDGKLVVSGKYRTVGDSIYFRDGNCDMAYEGLYKLTYYKDSVSFKMLQDTCQERIHGSNGVAMKRVKK
;
A
#
# COMPACT_ATOMS: atom_id res chain seq x y z
N MET A 1 -36.08 48.04 -36.88
CA MET A 1 -35.77 46.97 -35.90
C MET A 1 -34.70 46.06 -36.48
N LYS A 2 -33.78 45.60 -35.63
CA LYS A 2 -32.64 44.70 -35.90
C LYS A 2 -31.35 45.41 -36.30
N GLN A 3 -30.22 44.85 -35.82
CA GLN A 3 -28.83 45.34 -35.90
C GLN A 3 -28.37 46.16 -34.69
N LEU A 4 -28.62 45.69 -33.46
CA LEU A 4 -27.96 46.25 -32.25
C LEU A 4 -27.94 45.23 -31.11
N LEU A 5 -27.53 43.98 -31.39
CA LEU A 5 -27.44 42.92 -30.39
C LEU A 5 -26.40 41.88 -30.88
N ALA A 6 -25.14 42.27 -30.95
CA ALA A 6 -24.05 41.37 -31.33
C ALA A 6 -22.74 41.67 -30.60
N ALA A 7 -22.80 42.19 -29.37
CA ALA A 7 -21.59 42.56 -28.63
C ALA A 7 -21.63 42.17 -27.14
N LEU A 8 -22.38 41.12 -26.77
CA LEU A 8 -22.47 40.68 -25.37
C LEU A 8 -22.48 39.15 -25.27
N SER A 9 -21.47 38.48 -25.84
CA SER A 9 -21.40 37.01 -25.78
C SER A 9 -19.98 36.44 -25.76
N LEU A 10 -18.94 37.23 -25.46
CA LEU A 10 -17.56 36.78 -25.65
C LEU A 10 -16.63 36.97 -24.44
N ILE A 11 -17.12 36.88 -23.20
CA ILE A 11 -16.25 36.80 -22.03
C ILE A 11 -16.89 35.87 -20.98
N LEU A 12 -16.79 34.55 -21.16
CA LEU A 12 -17.14 33.58 -20.11
C LEU A 12 -16.47 32.21 -20.32
N ILE A 13 -15.24 32.19 -20.85
CA ILE A 13 -14.53 30.92 -21.10
C ILE A 13 -13.07 31.04 -20.66
N ILE A 14 -12.81 31.06 -19.35
CA ILE A 14 -11.57 30.54 -18.72
C ILE A 14 -11.63 30.77 -17.21
N SER A 15 -12.45 29.97 -16.52
CA SER A 15 -12.28 29.70 -15.08
C SER A 15 -12.50 28.22 -14.80
N SER A 16 -12.00 27.37 -15.70
CA SER A 16 -11.82 25.95 -15.41
C SER A 16 -10.56 25.84 -14.54
N CYS A 17 -10.74 25.94 -13.22
CA CYS A 17 -9.70 25.57 -12.27
C CYS A 17 -9.16 24.17 -12.65
N ASN A 18 -7.85 24.05 -12.73
CA ASN A 18 -7.10 22.81 -12.96
C ASN A 18 -7.41 21.78 -11.87
N ASN A 19 -8.54 21.08 -11.96
CA ASN A 19 -8.75 19.82 -11.26
C ASN A 19 -8.03 18.74 -12.07
N ALA A 20 -6.70 18.71 -12.01
CA ALA A 20 -5.99 17.50 -12.39
C ALA A 20 -6.61 16.36 -11.58
N PRO A 21 -7.04 15.25 -12.21
CA PRO A 21 -7.50 14.09 -11.46
C PRO A 21 -6.41 13.72 -10.45
N GLU A 22 -6.76 13.67 -9.17
CA GLU A 22 -5.87 13.12 -8.16
C GLU A 22 -5.52 11.70 -8.62
N GLU A 23 -4.23 11.43 -8.88
CA GLU A 23 -3.79 10.09 -9.28
C GLU A 23 -4.28 9.11 -8.23
N GLN A 24 -5.17 8.20 -8.64
CA GLN A 24 -5.61 7.15 -7.75
C GLN A 24 -4.39 6.32 -7.31
N PRO A 25 -4.33 5.90 -6.04
CA PRO A 25 -3.24 5.07 -5.58
C PRO A 25 -3.15 3.81 -6.45
N ASP A 26 -1.93 3.34 -6.69
CA ASP A 26 -1.71 2.09 -7.39
C ASP A 26 -2.03 0.92 -6.46
N HIS A 27 -3.10 0.15 -6.76
CA HIS A 27 -3.54 -1.00 -5.97
C HIS A 27 -2.67 -2.25 -6.27
N ASN A 28 -1.35 -2.07 -6.22
CA ASN A 28 -0.38 -3.12 -6.42
C ASN A 28 0.66 -3.13 -5.29
N ILE A 29 0.72 -4.25 -4.57
CA ILE A 29 1.65 -4.46 -3.45
C ILE A 29 3.06 -4.82 -3.93
N ALA A 30 3.24 -5.24 -5.18
CA ALA A 30 4.56 -5.58 -5.70
C ALA A 30 5.54 -4.39 -5.56
N GLY A 31 6.78 -4.71 -5.21
CA GLY A 31 7.86 -3.76 -4.96
C GLY A 31 8.40 -3.82 -3.53
N GLU A 32 9.23 -2.83 -3.21
CA GLU A 32 9.88 -2.68 -1.91
C GLU A 32 9.21 -1.58 -1.08
N TRP A 33 8.95 -1.91 0.18
CA TRP A 33 8.28 -1.05 1.15
C TRP A 33 9.08 -1.02 2.45
N ASP A 34 9.10 0.12 3.13
CA ASP A 34 9.74 0.27 4.42
C ASP A 34 8.77 0.74 5.51
N ALA A 35 9.10 0.40 6.75
CA ALA A 35 8.47 0.98 7.93
C ALA A 35 9.55 1.26 8.99
N HIS A 36 9.60 2.51 9.45
CA HIS A 36 10.42 2.91 10.58
C HIS A 36 9.58 2.76 11.85
N LEU A 37 9.90 1.75 12.66
CA LEU A 37 9.14 1.37 13.84
C LEU A 37 9.98 1.56 15.10
N ASP A 38 9.32 1.49 16.26
CA ASP A 38 9.95 1.55 17.57
C ASP A 38 9.49 0.37 18.44
N ASN A 39 10.42 -0.21 19.19
CA ASN A 39 10.11 -1.18 20.23
C ASN A 39 10.80 -0.75 21.53
N GLN A 40 10.00 -0.24 22.48
CA GLN A 40 10.47 0.22 23.79
C GLN A 40 11.58 1.28 23.71
N GLY A 41 11.44 2.24 22.79
CA GLY A 41 12.41 3.32 22.58
C GLY A 41 13.63 2.93 21.74
N LYS A 42 13.65 1.70 21.20
CA LYS A 42 14.65 1.25 20.24
C LYS A 42 14.07 1.30 18.82
N PRO A 43 14.49 2.25 17.97
CA PRO A 43 14.05 2.30 16.59
C PRO A 43 14.64 1.14 15.77
N TYR A 44 13.86 0.65 14.80
CA TYR A 44 14.29 -0.36 13.84
C TYR A 44 13.62 -0.14 12.49
N LEU A 45 14.27 -0.61 11.43
CA LEU A 45 13.77 -0.54 10.06
C LEU A 45 13.25 -1.91 9.63
N VAL A 46 11.98 -1.95 9.21
CA VAL A 46 11.39 -3.09 8.52
C VAL A 46 11.41 -2.81 7.02
N ILE A 47 11.85 -3.78 6.21
CA ILE A 47 11.72 -3.74 4.75
C ILE A 47 10.92 -4.96 4.32
N GLY A 48 9.85 -4.76 3.55
CA GLY A 48 9.06 -5.79 2.90
C GLY A 48 9.28 -5.75 1.38
N ARG A 49 9.72 -6.86 0.79
CA ARG A 49 9.91 -7.01 -0.65
C ARG A 49 8.90 -8.00 -1.21
N PHE A 50 7.93 -7.51 -1.95
CA PHE A 50 6.89 -8.30 -2.60
C PHE A 50 7.23 -8.47 -4.07
N LYS A 51 7.52 -9.70 -4.49
CA LYS A 51 7.95 -10.02 -5.86
C LYS A 51 6.75 -10.45 -6.70
N ASP A 52 6.73 -10.09 -7.98
CA ASP A 52 5.64 -10.40 -8.91
C ASP A 52 5.32 -11.91 -9.05
N ASN A 53 6.27 -12.78 -8.69
CA ASN A 53 6.07 -14.23 -8.66
C ASN A 53 5.28 -14.74 -7.44
N GLY A 54 4.71 -13.85 -6.62
CA GLY A 54 3.93 -14.20 -5.43
C GLY A 54 4.77 -14.65 -4.25
N THR A 55 6.05 -14.26 -4.19
CA THR A 55 6.91 -14.49 -3.02
C THR A 55 7.29 -13.18 -2.37
N TYR A 56 7.53 -13.19 -1.06
CA TYR A 56 8.00 -12.01 -0.35
C TYR A 56 9.13 -12.35 0.60
N ASP A 57 9.93 -11.33 0.89
CA ASP A 57 10.94 -11.35 1.94
C ASP A 57 10.67 -10.17 2.89
N ALA A 58 10.84 -10.37 4.19
CA ALA A 58 10.90 -9.26 5.14
C ALA A 58 12.24 -9.23 5.87
N PHE A 59 12.73 -8.01 6.11
CA PHE A 59 14.00 -7.74 6.75
C PHE A 59 13.80 -6.82 7.94
N ILE A 60 14.57 -7.04 9.00
CA ILE A 60 14.70 -6.12 10.14
C ILE A 60 16.16 -5.71 10.23
N ASP A 61 16.44 -4.41 10.16
CA ASP A 61 17.79 -3.83 10.18
C ASP A 61 18.75 -4.53 9.20
N GLY A 62 18.25 -4.82 8.00
CA GLY A 62 19.00 -5.47 6.91
C GLY A 62 19.14 -6.99 7.02
N LYS A 63 18.65 -7.63 8.10
CA LYS A 63 18.67 -9.08 8.27
C LYS A 63 17.36 -9.70 7.80
N LEU A 64 17.43 -10.73 6.97
CA LEU A 64 16.25 -11.49 6.54
C LEU A 64 15.63 -12.17 7.78
N VAL A 65 14.33 -11.91 8.02
CA VAL A 65 13.59 -12.50 9.15
C VAL A 65 12.48 -13.44 8.71
N VAL A 66 12.00 -13.30 7.47
CA VAL A 66 10.98 -14.19 6.89
C VAL A 66 11.10 -14.19 5.37
N SER A 67 10.88 -15.36 4.79
CA SER A 67 10.59 -15.53 3.37
C SER A 67 9.32 -16.37 3.23
N GLY A 68 8.45 -15.99 2.32
CA GLY A 68 7.15 -16.65 2.17
C GLY A 68 6.52 -16.44 0.81
N LYS A 69 5.27 -16.86 0.73
CA LYS A 69 4.38 -16.66 -0.41
C LYS A 69 3.27 -15.69 -0.02
N TYR A 70 2.85 -14.90 -1.00
CA TYR A 70 1.67 -14.08 -0.88
C TYR A 70 0.82 -14.16 -2.15
N ARG A 71 -0.46 -13.84 -1.99
CA ARG A 71 -1.37 -13.57 -3.11
C ARG A 71 -2.33 -12.45 -2.73
N THR A 72 -2.80 -11.70 -3.71
CA THR A 72 -3.79 -10.64 -3.49
C THR A 72 -5.13 -10.99 -4.16
N VAL A 73 -6.22 -10.55 -3.54
CA VAL A 73 -7.58 -10.61 -4.10
C VAL A 73 -8.28 -9.31 -3.73
N GLY A 74 -8.43 -8.40 -4.70
CA GLY A 74 -8.84 -7.02 -4.40
C GLY A 74 -7.92 -6.38 -3.38
N ASP A 75 -8.50 -5.69 -2.39
CA ASP A 75 -7.77 -5.05 -1.29
C ASP A 75 -7.44 -6.02 -0.14
N SER A 76 -7.23 -7.30 -0.45
CA SER A 76 -6.84 -8.32 0.54
C SER A 76 -5.55 -8.98 0.13
N ILE A 77 -4.70 -9.26 1.11
CA ILE A 77 -3.48 -10.05 0.96
C ILE A 77 -3.55 -11.29 1.84
N TYR A 78 -3.09 -12.40 1.28
CA TYR A 78 -2.92 -13.66 1.97
C TYR A 78 -1.44 -13.93 2.10
N PHE A 79 -0.99 -14.31 3.29
CA PHE A 79 0.39 -14.64 3.61
C PHE A 79 0.54 -16.08 4.04
N ARG A 80 1.67 -16.68 3.66
CA ARG A 80 2.08 -18.02 4.07
C ARG A 80 3.59 -18.08 4.11
N ASP A 81 4.18 -18.45 5.24
CA ASP A 81 5.63 -18.41 5.43
C ASP A 81 6.08 -19.42 6.49
N GLY A 82 7.38 -19.70 6.50
CA GLY A 82 7.97 -20.75 7.32
C GLY A 82 8.07 -20.44 8.81
N ASN A 83 7.77 -19.21 9.24
CA ASN A 83 7.64 -18.89 10.67
C ASN A 83 6.26 -19.34 11.21
N CYS A 84 5.34 -19.71 10.30
CA CYS A 84 4.01 -20.19 10.60
C CYS A 84 3.77 -21.58 9.99
N ASP A 85 2.60 -22.17 10.23
CA ASP A 85 2.16 -23.36 9.51
C ASP A 85 1.97 -23.04 8.00
N MET A 86 2.77 -23.68 7.16
CA MET A 86 2.72 -23.54 5.69
C MET A 86 1.42 -24.07 5.07
N ALA A 87 0.57 -24.79 5.81
CA ALA A 87 -0.78 -25.16 5.36
C ALA A 87 -1.81 -24.04 5.57
N TYR A 88 -1.49 -23.04 6.40
CA TYR A 88 -2.41 -21.99 6.82
C TYR A 88 -2.06 -20.62 6.23
N GLU A 89 -3.08 -19.89 5.76
CA GLU A 89 -2.93 -18.53 5.25
C GLU A 89 -3.47 -17.50 6.23
N GLY A 90 -2.68 -16.47 6.49
CA GLY A 90 -3.11 -15.27 7.20
C GLY A 90 -3.71 -14.29 6.20
N LEU A 91 -4.84 -13.69 6.55
CA LEU A 91 -5.60 -12.78 5.70
C LEU A 91 -5.63 -11.37 6.32
N TYR A 92 -5.22 -10.40 5.52
CA TYR A 92 -5.16 -8.99 5.89
C TYR A 92 -5.82 -8.13 4.82
N LYS A 93 -6.51 -7.09 5.25
CA LYS A 93 -6.97 -6.00 4.37
C LYS A 93 -5.80 -5.05 4.13
N LEU A 94 -5.59 -4.70 2.86
CA LEU A 94 -4.73 -3.62 2.41
C LEU A 94 -5.54 -2.32 2.35
N THR A 95 -4.95 -1.22 2.80
CA THR A 95 -5.46 0.12 2.51
C THR A 95 -4.35 0.91 1.85
N TYR A 96 -4.52 1.21 0.56
CA TYR A 96 -3.55 2.00 -0.20
C TYR A 96 -3.80 3.49 -0.01
N TYR A 97 -2.70 4.22 0.19
CA TYR A 97 -2.61 5.67 0.15
C TYR A 97 -1.65 6.04 -0.99
N LYS A 98 -1.42 7.35 -1.20
CA LYS A 98 -0.59 7.85 -2.31
C LYS A 98 0.77 7.15 -2.43
N ASP A 99 1.48 6.98 -1.31
CA ASP A 99 2.84 6.41 -1.26
C ASP A 99 3.02 5.35 -0.16
N SER A 100 1.93 4.91 0.46
CA SER A 100 1.97 3.96 1.57
C SER A 100 0.82 2.96 1.50
N VAL A 101 0.98 1.86 2.22
CA VAL A 101 -0.02 0.82 2.38
C VAL A 101 -0.07 0.41 3.84
N SER A 102 -1.28 0.24 4.39
CA SER A 102 -1.46 -0.33 5.72
C SER A 102 -2.11 -1.70 5.66
N PHE A 103 -1.78 -2.53 6.64
CA PHE A 103 -2.25 -3.90 6.76
C PHE A 103 -3.13 -4.01 8.00
N LYS A 104 -4.35 -4.54 7.85
CA LYS A 104 -5.25 -4.83 8.97
C LYS A 104 -5.63 -6.30 8.94
N MET A 105 -5.33 -7.02 10.01
CA MET A 105 -5.70 -8.43 10.15
C MET A 105 -7.22 -8.59 10.03
N LEU A 106 -7.64 -9.53 9.19
CA LEU A 106 -9.02 -10.01 9.11
C LEU A 106 -9.13 -11.41 9.73
N GLN A 107 -8.19 -12.29 9.41
CA GLN A 107 -8.13 -13.65 9.93
C GLN A 107 -6.68 -14.14 9.94
N ASP A 108 -6.12 -14.31 11.12
CA ASP A 108 -4.81 -14.93 11.30
C ASP A 108 -4.73 -15.53 12.69
N THR A 109 -4.03 -16.65 12.85
CA THR A 109 -3.76 -17.30 14.13
C THR A 109 -2.27 -17.34 14.47
N CYS A 110 -1.39 -17.09 13.50
CA CYS A 110 0.06 -17.10 13.70
C CYS A 110 0.52 -15.79 14.33
N GLN A 111 1.01 -15.84 15.57
CA GLN A 111 1.33 -14.63 16.34
C GLN A 111 2.50 -13.84 15.75
N GLU A 112 3.50 -14.53 15.21
CA GLU A 112 4.67 -13.95 14.56
C GLU A 112 4.25 -13.07 13.37
N ARG A 113 3.34 -13.59 12.55
CA ARG A 113 2.81 -12.88 11.39
C ARG A 113 1.87 -11.74 11.78
N ILE A 114 1.04 -11.94 12.79
CA ILE A 114 0.18 -10.89 13.38
C ILE A 114 1.04 -9.74 13.88
N HIS A 115 2.06 -10.02 14.70
CA HIS A 115 2.95 -8.99 15.23
C HIS A 115 3.74 -8.27 14.14
N GLY A 116 4.17 -8.98 13.09
CA GLY A 116 4.92 -8.40 11.99
C GLY A 116 4.09 -7.61 10.98
N SER A 117 2.77 -7.77 10.96
CA SER A 117 1.93 -7.25 9.87
C SER A 117 0.73 -6.42 10.34
N ASN A 118 0.03 -6.83 11.41
CA ASN A 118 -1.22 -6.19 11.79
C ASN A 118 -0.99 -4.76 12.30
N GLY A 119 -1.65 -3.78 11.68
CA GLY A 119 -1.52 -2.37 12.03
C GLY A 119 -0.25 -1.71 11.48
N VAL A 120 0.62 -2.45 10.79
CA VAL A 120 1.81 -1.88 10.16
C VAL A 120 1.39 -1.05 8.95
N ALA A 121 1.95 0.15 8.83
CA ALA A 121 1.88 0.97 7.63
C ALA A 121 3.29 1.08 7.06
N MET A 122 3.42 0.80 5.76
CA MET A 122 4.69 0.83 5.06
C MET A 122 4.65 1.85 3.93
N LYS A 123 5.76 2.56 3.73
CA LYS A 123 5.95 3.50 2.64
C LYS A 123 6.70 2.83 1.49
N ARG A 124 6.38 3.18 0.25
CA ARG A 124 7.09 2.67 -0.92
C ARG A 124 8.50 3.25 -0.96
N VAL A 125 9.52 2.40 -1.08
CA VAL A 125 10.94 2.83 -1.06
C VAL A 125 11.32 3.57 -2.36
N LYS A 126 10.81 3.12 -3.52
CA LYS A 126 10.85 3.78 -4.84
C LYS A 126 9.95 3.00 -5.83
N LYS A 127 9.39 3.68 -6.83
CA LYS A 127 8.86 3.01 -8.05
C LYS A 127 10.01 2.68 -8.99
#